data_AF-A0A1Q7ASR9-F1
#
_entry.id   AF-A0A1Q7ASR9-F1
#
_cell.length_a   1.000
_cell.length_b   1.000
_cell.length_c   1.000
_cell.angle_alpha   90.00
_cell.angle_beta   90.00
_cell.angle_gamma   90.00
#
_symmetry.space_group_name_H-M   'P 1'
#
loop_
_entity.id
_entity.type
_entity.pdbx_description
1 polymer ?
#
loop_
_entity_poly.entity_id
_entity_poly.type
_entity_poly.pdbx_seq_one_letter_code
_entity_poly.pdbx_strand_id
1 'polypeptide(L)'
;MARMPAYDRVFLGVEVTKVVGPFAGVTADRIRAALAGLHALDPAHPAVCALEPDRWRPLTGAEFAARELVVTVPSGPPDALAEWGQHHLALGDRPLVFGVSDGYVLAKFAHALGSGAYLNQLVAALLRAAVSGQPPEVPPVRQDRFLLTRAVLRHFARHPGAAVRLLRTPRPAPPVPARTRTVAGWRGSNTVRSDRSAEGAVAELRAWRDRYAPGTSVASLVFAGLVNAFGQVGLEPDPAGLVLLVDGRRYLRKNWQAGPNFVVGQYLAVPDPRDPRDIHRTLHAAMASGRPLAALAQRLLRGPGANAATDARNIPDPTRPRLILTFGRLDMFADLPWMGEIRHTSVSKVGEPDALSVAG
;
A
#
# COMPACT_ATOMS: atom_id res chain seq x y z
N MET A 1 -9.28 20.97 -16.63
CA MET A 1 -8.22 20.13 -16.03
C MET A 1 -8.33 20.17 -14.51
N ALA A 2 -8.40 19.01 -13.84
CA ALA A 2 -8.49 18.95 -12.39
C ALA A 2 -7.09 18.81 -11.77
N ARG A 3 -6.75 19.72 -10.86
CA ARG A 3 -5.52 19.61 -10.06
C ARG A 3 -5.59 18.35 -9.19
N MET A 4 -4.47 17.63 -9.08
CA MET A 4 -4.40 16.45 -8.23
C MET A 4 -4.67 16.83 -6.76
N PRO A 5 -5.50 16.06 -6.04
CA PRO A 5 -5.70 16.27 -4.61
C PRO A 5 -4.37 16.28 -3.84
N ALA A 6 -4.26 17.12 -2.81
CA ALA A 6 -3.03 17.23 -2.02
C ALA A 6 -2.59 15.89 -1.40
N TYR A 7 -3.54 15.02 -1.03
CA TYR A 7 -3.26 13.68 -0.47
C TYR A 7 -2.65 12.72 -1.48
N ASP A 8 -2.90 12.92 -2.77
CA ASP A 8 -2.31 12.09 -3.82
C ASP A 8 -0.92 12.64 -4.19
N ARG A 9 -0.77 13.98 -4.20
CA ARG A 9 0.51 14.64 -4.53
C ARG A 9 1.66 14.27 -3.59
N VAL A 10 1.39 13.98 -2.31
CA VAL A 10 2.43 13.55 -1.36
C VAL A 10 3.00 12.15 -1.64
N PHE A 11 2.49 11.46 -2.66
CA PHE A 11 2.97 10.17 -3.16
C PHE A 11 3.56 10.26 -4.59
N LEU A 12 3.76 11.48 -5.12
CA LEU A 12 4.48 11.66 -6.38
C LEU A 12 5.90 11.11 -6.27
N GLY A 13 6.37 10.43 -7.33
CA GLY A 13 7.68 9.76 -7.35
C GLY A 13 7.71 8.41 -6.62
N VAL A 14 6.63 8.00 -5.96
CA VAL A 14 6.50 6.67 -5.36
C VAL A 14 5.80 5.75 -6.35
N GLU A 15 6.42 4.61 -6.64
CA GLU A 15 5.88 3.57 -7.50
C GLU A 15 5.64 2.30 -6.70
N VAL A 16 4.64 1.54 -7.10
CA VAL A 16 4.35 0.23 -6.52
C VAL A 16 4.09 -0.74 -7.66
N THR A 17 4.65 -1.94 -7.52
CA THR A 17 4.42 -3.08 -8.41
C THR A 17 3.61 -4.11 -7.67
N LYS A 18 2.59 -4.65 -8.32
CA LYS A 18 1.81 -5.78 -7.83
C LYS A 18 1.87 -6.92 -8.82
N VAL A 19 1.86 -8.14 -8.34
CA VAL A 19 1.66 -9.33 -9.16
C VAL A 19 0.52 -10.13 -8.55
N VAL A 20 -0.45 -10.49 -9.38
CA VAL A 20 -1.63 -11.26 -8.96
C VAL A 20 -1.99 -12.29 -10.03
N GLY A 21 -2.32 -13.50 -9.59
CA GLY A 21 -2.68 -14.61 -10.47
C GLY A 21 -2.26 -15.97 -9.89
N PRO A 22 -2.25 -17.03 -10.72
CA PRO A 22 -2.57 -17.01 -12.14
C PRO A 22 -4.09 -17.02 -12.41
N PHE A 23 -4.51 -16.50 -13.56
CA PHE A 23 -5.90 -16.45 -14.02
C PHE A 23 -6.09 -17.12 -15.38
N ALA A 24 -7.25 -17.76 -15.57
CA ALA A 24 -7.69 -18.28 -16.85
C ALA A 24 -8.26 -17.16 -17.72
N GLY A 25 -7.91 -17.13 -19.00
CA GLY A 25 -8.53 -16.24 -19.99
C GLY A 25 -8.24 -14.75 -19.79
N VAL A 26 -7.31 -14.36 -18.91
CA VAL A 26 -6.82 -12.98 -18.82
C VAL A 26 -5.64 -12.82 -19.77
N THR A 27 -5.83 -12.07 -20.85
CA THR A 27 -4.81 -11.81 -21.87
C THR A 27 -4.48 -10.33 -21.96
N ALA A 28 -3.33 -10.00 -22.56
CA ALA A 28 -2.95 -8.60 -22.79
C ALA A 28 -4.02 -7.82 -23.55
N ASP A 29 -4.59 -8.39 -24.62
CA ASP A 29 -5.63 -7.75 -25.43
C ASP A 29 -6.92 -7.49 -24.65
N ARG A 30 -7.30 -8.41 -23.77
CA ARG A 30 -8.47 -8.24 -22.90
C ARG A 30 -8.26 -7.13 -21.87
N ILE A 31 -7.05 -7.01 -21.30
CA ILE A 31 -6.72 -5.87 -20.42
C ILE A 31 -6.70 -4.56 -21.20
N ARG A 32 -6.15 -4.53 -22.42
CA ARG A 32 -6.20 -3.34 -23.30
C ARG A 32 -7.64 -2.92 -23.58
N ALA A 33 -8.51 -3.87 -23.91
CA ALA A 33 -9.93 -3.62 -24.14
C ALA A 33 -10.62 -3.06 -22.88
N ALA A 34 -10.33 -3.61 -21.70
CA ALA A 34 -10.87 -3.09 -20.44
C ALA A 34 -10.41 -1.64 -20.16
N LEU A 35 -9.14 -1.32 -20.40
CA LEU A 35 -8.61 0.04 -20.26
C LEU A 35 -9.23 1.01 -21.28
N ALA A 36 -9.42 0.58 -22.52
CA ALA A 36 -10.11 1.36 -23.55
C ALA A 36 -11.59 1.61 -23.18
N GLY A 37 -12.26 0.60 -22.61
CA GLY A 37 -13.61 0.73 -22.07
C GLY A 37 -13.68 1.75 -20.93
N LEU A 38 -12.70 1.73 -20.01
CA LEU A 38 -12.60 2.74 -18.95
C LEU A 38 -12.41 4.15 -19.53
N HIS A 39 -11.51 4.32 -20.51
CA HIS A 39 -11.26 5.61 -21.16
C HIS A 39 -12.49 6.14 -21.90
N ALA A 40 -13.24 5.27 -22.57
CA ALA A 40 -14.47 5.65 -23.26
C ALA A 40 -15.58 6.11 -22.28
N LEU A 41 -15.66 5.49 -21.10
CA LEU A 41 -16.64 5.85 -20.07
C LEU A 41 -16.26 7.09 -19.26
N ASP A 42 -14.99 7.18 -18.86
CA ASP A 42 -14.46 8.28 -18.05
C ASP A 42 -13.03 8.63 -18.49
N PRO A 43 -12.86 9.47 -19.52
CA PRO A 43 -11.54 9.88 -20.01
C PRO A 43 -10.79 10.77 -19.00
N ALA A 44 -11.46 11.23 -17.94
CA ALA A 44 -10.86 11.97 -16.84
C ALA A 44 -10.43 11.07 -15.67
N HIS A 45 -10.70 9.76 -15.74
CA HIS A 45 -10.27 8.84 -14.69
C HIS A 45 -8.73 8.80 -14.63
N PRO A 46 -8.11 8.95 -13.44
CA PRO A 46 -6.65 9.02 -13.32
C PRO A 46 -5.88 7.85 -13.91
N ALA A 47 -6.45 6.63 -13.91
CA ALA A 47 -5.79 5.44 -14.46
C ALA A 47 -5.62 5.46 -16.00
N VAL A 48 -6.32 6.35 -16.70
CA VAL A 48 -6.27 6.50 -18.18
C VAL A 48 -5.84 7.91 -18.61
N CYS A 49 -5.31 8.70 -17.66
CA CYS A 49 -4.74 10.02 -17.89
C CYS A 49 -3.22 9.95 -18.12
N ALA A 50 -2.59 11.09 -18.43
CA ALA A 50 -1.17 11.31 -18.16
C ALA A 50 -0.96 11.88 -16.75
N LEU A 51 0.10 11.42 -16.11
CA LEU A 51 0.64 11.98 -14.87
C LEU A 51 1.53 13.18 -15.19
N GLU A 52 1.09 14.36 -14.80
CA GLU A 52 1.91 15.58 -14.77
C GLU A 52 2.31 15.91 -13.33
N PRO A 53 3.29 16.82 -13.10
CA PRO A 53 3.83 17.08 -11.76
C PRO A 53 2.80 17.43 -10.67
N ASP A 54 1.63 18.00 -11.01
CA ASP A 54 0.60 18.29 -10.02
C ASP A 54 -0.85 18.06 -10.49
N ARG A 55 -1.04 17.36 -11.62
CA ARG A 55 -2.37 17.12 -12.20
C ARG A 55 -2.43 15.83 -13.02
N TRP A 56 -3.66 15.38 -13.22
CA TRP A 56 -4.01 14.36 -14.21
C TRP A 56 -4.43 15.07 -15.48
N ARG A 57 -3.74 14.81 -16.60
CA ARG A 57 -4.13 15.32 -17.91
C ARG A 57 -4.95 14.25 -18.65
N PRO A 58 -6.25 14.50 -18.92
CA PRO A 58 -7.04 13.63 -19.78
C PRO A 58 -6.39 13.52 -21.16
N LEU A 59 -6.46 12.33 -21.73
CA LEU A 59 -5.95 12.05 -23.07
C LEU A 59 -7.11 12.04 -24.06
N THR A 60 -6.87 12.51 -25.28
CA THR A 60 -7.74 12.22 -26.43
C THR A 60 -7.73 10.71 -26.74
N GLY A 61 -8.72 10.23 -27.49
CA GLY A 61 -8.76 8.83 -27.91
C GLY A 61 -7.51 8.40 -28.69
N ALA A 62 -7.00 9.27 -29.57
CA ALA A 62 -5.78 9.01 -30.34
C ALA A 62 -4.52 8.96 -29.44
N GLU A 63 -4.38 9.92 -28.52
CA GLU A 63 -3.27 9.89 -27.56
C GLU A 63 -3.31 8.65 -26.67
N PHE A 64 -4.50 8.28 -26.17
CA PHE A 64 -4.68 7.09 -25.34
C PHE A 64 -4.36 5.81 -26.10
N ALA A 65 -4.87 5.65 -27.33
CA ALA A 65 -4.62 4.47 -28.16
C ALA A 65 -3.14 4.30 -28.54
N ALA A 66 -2.39 5.40 -28.65
CA ALA A 66 -0.95 5.38 -28.89
C ALA A 66 -0.13 5.00 -27.64
N ARG A 67 -0.73 4.90 -26.45
CA ARG A 67 -0.02 4.52 -25.23
C ARG A 67 0.12 3.03 -25.07
N GLU A 68 1.36 2.62 -24.85
CA GLU A 68 1.66 1.28 -24.39
C GLU A 68 1.35 1.15 -22.88
N LEU A 69 0.12 0.78 -22.53
CA LEU A 69 -0.32 0.54 -21.14
C LEU A 69 -0.30 -0.94 -20.75
N VAL A 70 -0.12 -1.84 -21.73
CA VAL A 70 -0.03 -3.28 -21.53
C VAL A 70 1.12 -3.83 -22.33
N VAL A 71 2.13 -4.36 -21.63
CA VAL A 71 3.37 -4.91 -22.19
C VAL A 71 3.44 -6.42 -21.99
N THR A 72 4.23 -7.09 -22.81
CA THR A 72 4.63 -8.47 -22.56
C THR A 72 5.77 -8.47 -21.53
N VAL A 73 5.72 -9.40 -20.58
CA VAL A 73 6.78 -9.57 -19.57
C VAL A 73 7.29 -11.02 -19.61
N PRO A 74 8.50 -11.31 -19.07
CA PRO A 74 9.04 -12.67 -19.06
C PRO A 74 8.12 -13.66 -18.35
N SER A 75 8.21 -14.94 -18.70
CA SER A 75 7.64 -16.04 -17.91
C SER A 75 8.43 -16.23 -16.62
N GLY A 76 7.74 -16.62 -15.54
CA GLY A 76 8.39 -16.89 -14.26
C GLY A 76 7.48 -16.84 -13.04
N PRO A 77 8.02 -17.19 -11.86
CA PRO A 77 7.27 -17.12 -10.61
C PRO A 77 6.90 -15.66 -10.27
N PRO A 78 5.83 -15.44 -9.46
CA PRO A 78 5.31 -14.10 -9.17
C PRO A 78 6.34 -13.16 -8.51
N ASP A 79 7.24 -13.69 -7.69
CA ASP A 79 8.31 -12.92 -7.06
C ASP A 79 9.31 -12.38 -8.09
N ALA A 80 9.72 -13.22 -9.05
CA ALA A 80 10.63 -12.82 -10.11
C ALA A 80 9.98 -11.81 -11.06
N LEU A 81 8.68 -11.95 -11.32
CA LEU A 81 7.90 -10.95 -12.05
C LEU A 81 7.87 -9.61 -11.30
N ALA A 82 7.62 -9.63 -9.99
CA ALA A 82 7.56 -8.42 -9.17
C ALA A 82 8.93 -7.70 -9.16
N GLU A 83 10.03 -8.43 -8.99
CA GLU A 83 11.39 -7.91 -9.10
C GLU A 83 11.67 -7.35 -10.50
N TRP A 84 11.30 -8.09 -11.55
CA TRP A 84 11.46 -7.63 -12.93
C TRP A 84 10.73 -6.30 -13.17
N GLY A 85 9.48 -6.17 -12.68
CA GLY A 85 8.71 -4.92 -12.80
C GLY A 85 9.31 -3.75 -12.01
N GLN A 86 9.96 -4.00 -10.88
CA GLN A 86 10.68 -2.95 -10.15
C GLN A 86 11.86 -2.40 -10.95
N HIS A 87 12.61 -3.30 -11.62
CA HIS A 87 13.87 -2.95 -12.29
C HIS A 87 13.71 -2.51 -13.75
N HIS A 88 12.77 -3.07 -14.49
CA HIS A 88 12.70 -2.94 -15.95
C HIS A 88 11.45 -2.22 -16.46
N LEU A 89 10.35 -2.22 -15.69
CA LEU A 89 9.13 -1.56 -16.12
C LEU A 89 9.12 -0.08 -15.69
N ALA A 90 9.41 0.85 -16.59
CA ALA A 90 9.33 2.27 -16.28
C ALA A 90 7.89 2.79 -16.40
N LEU A 91 7.40 3.60 -15.46
CA LEU A 91 6.08 4.23 -15.61
C LEU A 91 6.14 5.46 -16.54
N GLY A 92 7.15 6.31 -16.38
CA GLY A 92 7.17 7.60 -17.05
C GLY A 92 5.99 8.46 -16.59
N ASP A 93 5.24 9.00 -17.54
CA ASP A 93 4.00 9.76 -17.27
C ASP A 93 2.75 8.87 -17.25
N ARG A 94 2.90 7.54 -17.34
CA ARG A 94 1.78 6.61 -17.27
C ARG A 94 1.39 6.35 -15.81
N PRO A 95 0.11 6.51 -15.43
CA PRO A 95 -0.36 6.26 -14.07
C PRO A 95 -0.30 4.78 -13.68
N LEU A 96 -0.46 3.90 -14.66
CA LEU A 96 -0.63 2.46 -14.51
C LEU A 96 -0.15 1.77 -15.79
N VAL A 97 0.63 0.69 -15.65
CA VAL A 97 1.07 -0.19 -16.74
C VAL A 97 0.91 -1.63 -16.29
N PHE A 98 0.39 -2.47 -17.17
CA PHE A 98 0.24 -3.91 -16.95
C PHE A 98 1.29 -4.72 -17.71
N GLY A 99 1.76 -5.79 -17.09
CA GLY A 99 2.45 -6.90 -17.72
C GLY A 99 1.62 -8.17 -17.61
N VAL A 100 1.57 -8.99 -18.66
CA VAL A 100 0.86 -10.29 -18.62
C VAL A 100 1.83 -11.40 -19.01
N SER A 101 1.85 -12.47 -18.21
CA SER A 101 2.67 -13.66 -18.47
C SER A 101 2.14 -14.87 -17.71
N ASP A 102 1.98 -16.02 -18.38
CA ASP A 102 1.54 -17.29 -17.78
C ASP A 102 0.28 -17.20 -16.87
N GLY A 103 -0.67 -16.34 -17.25
CA GLY A 103 -1.88 -16.07 -16.47
C GLY A 103 -1.66 -15.13 -15.27
N TYR A 104 -0.43 -14.78 -14.93
CA TYR A 104 -0.12 -13.72 -13.99
C TYR A 104 -0.27 -12.34 -14.60
N VAL A 105 -0.76 -11.41 -13.78
CA VAL A 105 -0.85 -10.00 -14.12
C VAL A 105 0.06 -9.22 -13.19
N LEU A 106 1.07 -8.60 -13.78
CA LEU A 106 1.87 -7.57 -13.16
C LEU A 106 1.18 -6.22 -13.38
N ALA A 107 1.01 -5.42 -12.34
CA ALA A 107 0.50 -4.06 -12.41
C ALA A 107 1.47 -3.12 -11.70
N LYS A 108 2.10 -2.22 -12.44
CA LYS A 108 2.92 -1.15 -11.87
C LYS A 108 2.16 0.16 -11.97
N PHE A 109 2.17 0.97 -10.91
CA PHE A 109 1.43 2.22 -10.89
C PHE A 109 2.08 3.27 -10.00
N ALA A 110 1.79 4.53 -10.32
CA ALA A 110 2.16 5.66 -9.50
C ALA A 110 1.31 5.63 -8.23
N HIS A 111 1.92 5.73 -7.06
CA HIS A 111 1.20 5.67 -5.78
C HIS A 111 0.28 6.89 -5.58
N ALA A 112 0.49 7.97 -6.34
CA ALA A 112 -0.47 9.07 -6.48
C ALA A 112 -1.86 8.61 -7.00
N LEU A 113 -1.94 7.50 -7.73
CA LEU A 113 -3.21 6.92 -8.20
C LEU A 113 -4.09 6.43 -7.04
N GLY A 114 -3.48 5.95 -5.95
CA GLY A 114 -4.24 5.52 -4.79
C GLY A 114 -3.49 4.69 -3.77
N SER A 115 -4.18 4.37 -2.67
CA SER A 115 -3.70 3.45 -1.65
C SER A 115 -3.80 2.00 -2.10
N GLY A 116 -3.02 1.11 -1.47
CA GLY A 116 -3.00 -0.31 -1.82
C GLY A 116 -4.39 -0.96 -1.89
N ALA A 117 -5.32 -0.57 -1.02
CA ALA A 117 -6.70 -1.04 -1.01
C ALA A 117 -7.51 -0.55 -2.23
N TYR A 118 -7.43 0.75 -2.56
CA TYR A 118 -8.06 1.30 -3.75
C TYR A 118 -7.54 0.62 -5.02
N LEU A 119 -6.23 0.42 -5.09
CA LEU A 119 -5.57 -0.20 -6.23
C LEU A 119 -5.94 -1.67 -6.40
N ASN A 120 -6.14 -2.40 -5.29
CA ASN A 120 -6.69 -3.76 -5.37
C ASN A 120 -8.08 -3.76 -6.00
N GLN A 121 -8.95 -2.82 -5.64
CA GLN A 121 -10.29 -2.70 -6.23
C GLN A 121 -10.22 -2.31 -7.71
N LEU A 122 -9.36 -1.35 -8.07
CA LEU A 122 -9.17 -0.92 -9.45
C LEU A 122 -8.66 -2.08 -10.34
N VAL A 123 -7.60 -2.77 -9.90
CA VAL A 123 -7.04 -3.91 -10.64
C VAL A 123 -8.09 -5.02 -10.76
N ALA A 124 -8.77 -5.39 -9.68
CA ALA A 124 -9.81 -6.41 -9.74
C ALA A 124 -10.96 -6.04 -10.68
N ALA A 125 -11.40 -4.77 -10.71
CA ALA A 125 -12.43 -4.30 -11.62
C ALA A 125 -12.01 -4.39 -13.10
N LEU A 126 -10.76 -3.99 -13.40
CA LEU A 126 -10.20 -4.12 -14.75
C LEU A 126 -10.05 -5.57 -15.18
N LEU A 127 -9.64 -6.47 -14.27
CA LEU A 127 -9.55 -7.90 -14.56
C LEU A 127 -10.92 -8.53 -14.78
N ARG A 128 -11.94 -8.16 -13.99
CA ARG A 128 -13.31 -8.60 -14.24
C ARG A 128 -13.80 -8.18 -15.62
N ALA A 129 -13.59 -6.92 -15.99
CA ALA A 129 -13.92 -6.41 -17.32
C ALA A 129 -13.17 -7.15 -18.44
N ALA A 130 -11.88 -7.43 -18.23
CA ALA A 130 -11.08 -8.19 -19.19
C ALA A 130 -11.64 -9.61 -19.40
N VAL A 131 -12.15 -10.26 -18.35
CA VAL A 131 -12.73 -11.60 -18.43
C VAL A 131 -14.14 -11.59 -19.03
N SER A 132 -15.00 -10.66 -18.59
CA SER A 132 -16.41 -10.60 -18.98
C SER A 132 -16.66 -9.91 -20.32
N GLY A 133 -15.70 -9.12 -20.81
CA GLY A 133 -15.87 -8.22 -21.96
C GLY A 133 -16.81 -7.05 -21.69
N GLN A 134 -17.27 -6.88 -20.45
CA GLN A 134 -18.13 -5.75 -20.06
C GLN A 134 -17.28 -4.54 -19.65
N PRO A 135 -17.84 -3.30 -19.72
CA PRO A 135 -17.12 -2.13 -19.25
C PRO A 135 -16.74 -2.23 -17.76
N PRO A 136 -15.59 -1.69 -17.35
CA PRO A 136 -15.11 -1.82 -15.97
C PRO A 136 -15.89 -0.93 -14.99
N GLU A 137 -16.39 -1.53 -13.92
CA GLU A 137 -16.97 -0.84 -12.76
C GLU A 137 -15.86 -0.47 -11.76
N VAL A 138 -15.21 0.67 -11.97
CA VAL A 138 -14.12 1.14 -11.11
C VAL A 138 -14.63 1.98 -9.93
N PRO A 139 -13.95 1.96 -8.77
CA PRO A 139 -14.32 2.84 -7.66
C PRO A 139 -14.10 4.32 -8.04
N PRO A 140 -14.98 5.23 -7.63
CA PRO A 140 -14.88 6.64 -8.01
C PRO A 140 -13.67 7.33 -7.35
N VAL A 141 -12.99 8.21 -8.10
CA VAL A 141 -11.91 9.07 -7.58
C VAL A 141 -12.45 10.44 -7.16
N ARG A 142 -13.30 10.46 -6.14
CA ARG A 142 -13.89 11.70 -5.62
C ARG A 142 -13.39 12.01 -4.23
N GLN A 143 -13.14 13.28 -3.98
CA GLN A 143 -12.75 13.76 -2.65
C GLN A 143 -13.43 15.09 -2.34
N ASP A 144 -14.07 15.16 -1.18
CA ASP A 144 -14.64 16.41 -0.70
C ASP A 144 -13.53 17.44 -0.41
N ARG A 145 -13.83 18.72 -0.64
CA ARG A 145 -12.95 19.82 -0.21
C ARG A 145 -12.85 19.88 1.31
N PHE A 146 -11.67 20.25 1.80
CA PHE A 146 -11.37 20.40 3.23
C PHE A 146 -11.64 19.13 4.08
N LEU A 147 -11.57 17.94 3.47
CA LEU A 147 -11.93 16.68 4.13
C LEU A 147 -11.16 16.45 5.44
N LEU A 148 -9.84 16.65 5.46
CA LEU A 148 -9.04 16.53 6.68
C LEU A 148 -9.44 17.55 7.74
N THR A 149 -9.62 18.83 7.37
CA THR A 149 -10.06 19.86 8.31
C THR A 149 -11.39 19.47 8.95
N ARG A 150 -12.35 19.01 8.15
CA ARG A 150 -13.66 18.53 8.63
C ARG A 150 -13.50 17.30 9.52
N ALA A 151 -12.60 16.37 9.19
CA ALA A 151 -12.32 15.18 10.00
C ALA A 151 -11.68 15.52 11.36
N VAL A 152 -10.69 16.43 11.36
CA VAL A 152 -10.02 16.96 12.56
C VAL A 152 -11.04 17.65 13.47
N LEU A 153 -11.76 18.65 12.96
CA LEU A 153 -12.76 19.38 13.74
C LEU A 153 -13.80 18.43 14.33
N ARG A 154 -14.30 17.49 13.53
CA ARG A 154 -15.26 16.47 13.99
C ARG A 154 -14.70 15.60 15.10
N HIS A 155 -13.47 15.10 14.94
CA HIS A 155 -12.87 14.18 15.92
C HIS A 155 -12.66 14.89 17.27
N PHE A 156 -12.05 16.07 17.26
CA PHE A 156 -11.74 16.80 18.49
C PHE A 156 -12.98 17.45 19.12
N ALA A 157 -13.99 17.85 18.33
CA ALA A 157 -15.26 18.32 18.89
C ALA A 157 -16.04 17.20 19.62
N ARG A 158 -15.96 15.96 19.11
CA ARG A 158 -16.61 14.79 19.75
C ARG A 158 -15.81 14.20 20.90
N HIS A 159 -14.50 14.41 20.89
CA HIS A 159 -13.58 13.86 21.86
C HIS A 159 -12.61 14.95 22.33
N PRO A 160 -13.06 15.95 23.12
CA PRO A 160 -12.21 17.07 23.52
C PRO A 160 -10.94 16.62 24.27
N GLY A 161 -11.04 15.56 25.08
CA GLY A 161 -9.88 14.95 25.74
C GLY A 161 -8.86 14.28 24.80
N ALA A 162 -9.18 14.10 23.51
CA ALA A 162 -8.26 13.53 22.53
C ALA A 162 -7.04 14.44 22.29
N ALA A 163 -7.20 15.76 22.39
CA ALA A 163 -6.09 16.70 22.24
C ALA A 163 -5.03 16.47 23.35
N VAL A 164 -5.49 16.35 24.59
CA VAL A 164 -4.60 16.04 25.73
C VAL A 164 -3.96 14.65 25.55
N ARG A 165 -4.72 13.64 25.11
CA ARG A 165 -4.17 12.31 24.82
C ARG A 165 -3.13 12.34 23.72
N LEU A 166 -3.34 13.13 22.66
CA LEU A 166 -2.39 13.29 21.56
C LEU A 166 -1.07 13.89 22.08
N LEU A 167 -1.15 14.93 22.90
CA LEU A 167 0.03 15.56 23.51
C LEU A 167 0.78 14.62 24.46
N ARG A 168 0.07 13.75 25.19
CA ARG A 168 0.64 12.74 26.08
C ARG A 168 1.11 11.47 25.37
N THR A 169 0.79 11.31 24.09
CA THR A 169 1.16 10.09 23.37
C THR A 169 2.68 10.06 23.20
N PRO A 170 3.36 8.97 23.60
CA PRO A 170 4.80 8.84 23.41
C PRO A 170 5.18 9.09 21.95
N ARG A 171 6.14 10.01 21.77
CA ARG A 171 6.78 10.22 20.48
C ARG A 171 7.82 9.13 20.28
N PRO A 172 8.07 8.72 19.04
CA PRO A 172 9.19 7.83 18.75
C PRO A 172 10.46 8.48 19.29
N ALA A 173 11.31 7.69 19.94
CA ALA A 173 12.66 8.16 20.22
C ALA A 173 13.32 8.50 18.86
N PRO A 174 14.09 9.60 18.78
CA PRO A 174 14.93 9.81 17.60
C PRO A 174 15.80 8.57 17.42
N PRO A 175 16.02 8.11 16.17
CA PRO A 175 16.86 6.96 15.92
C PRO A 175 18.23 7.25 16.54
N VAL A 176 18.68 6.36 17.43
CA VAL A 176 20.06 6.39 17.91
C VAL A 176 20.94 6.23 16.67
N PRO A 177 21.95 7.08 16.44
CA PRO A 177 22.86 6.89 15.31
C PRO A 177 23.44 5.48 15.40
N ALA A 178 23.00 4.60 14.49
CA ALA A 178 23.56 3.27 14.41
C ALA A 178 25.05 3.42 14.08
N ARG A 179 25.91 2.58 14.67
CA ARG A 179 27.24 2.41 14.12
C ARG A 179 27.06 2.00 12.67
N THR A 180 27.75 2.66 11.77
CA THR A 180 27.70 2.30 10.36
C THR A 180 28.97 1.56 10.01
N ARG A 181 28.84 0.50 9.21
CA ARG A 181 29.98 -0.13 8.56
C ARG A 181 29.93 0.18 7.07
N THR A 182 31.08 0.52 6.51
CA THR A 182 31.20 0.69 5.05
C THR A 182 31.37 -0.67 4.41
N VAL A 183 30.50 -1.01 3.45
CA VAL A 183 30.61 -2.26 2.67
C VAL A 183 31.00 -1.92 1.25
N ALA A 184 32.25 -2.28 0.88
CA ALA A 184 32.76 -2.04 -0.46
C ALA A 184 31.89 -2.76 -1.51
N GLY A 185 31.45 -2.02 -2.53
CA GLY A 185 30.63 -2.56 -3.61
C GLY A 185 29.16 -2.87 -3.26
N TRP A 186 28.71 -2.56 -2.04
CA TRP A 186 27.30 -2.73 -1.68
C TRP A 186 26.41 -1.82 -2.52
N ARG A 187 25.29 -2.37 -2.98
CA ARG A 187 24.22 -1.63 -3.65
C ARG A 187 22.88 -2.11 -3.09
N GLY A 188 21.99 -1.18 -2.78
CA GLY A 188 20.62 -1.50 -2.42
C GLY A 188 19.94 -2.20 -3.61
N SER A 189 19.38 -3.38 -3.36
CA SER A 189 18.50 -4.07 -4.29
C SER A 189 17.28 -4.58 -3.54
N ASN A 190 16.13 -4.60 -4.21
CA ASN A 190 14.89 -5.06 -3.61
C ASN A 190 14.69 -6.52 -3.97
N THR A 191 14.73 -7.39 -2.97
CA THR A 191 14.30 -8.79 -3.11
C THR A 191 12.84 -8.90 -2.71
N VAL A 192 12.09 -9.70 -3.45
CA VAL A 192 10.66 -9.92 -3.21
C VAL A 192 10.45 -11.38 -2.86
N ARG A 193 9.71 -11.60 -1.77
CA ARG A 193 9.24 -12.92 -1.38
C ARG A 193 7.77 -12.87 -1.04
N SER A 194 7.01 -13.77 -1.63
CA SER A 194 5.61 -14.01 -1.28
C SER A 194 5.43 -15.46 -0.84
N ASP A 195 4.57 -15.65 0.15
CA ASP A 195 4.21 -16.96 0.66
C ASP A 195 2.73 -16.95 1.08
N ARG A 196 2.17 -18.14 1.24
CA ARG A 196 0.76 -18.34 1.58
C ARG A 196 0.66 -19.19 2.85
N SER A 197 -0.09 -18.69 3.82
CA SER A 197 -0.47 -19.49 4.98
C SER A 197 -1.39 -20.65 4.57
N ALA A 198 -1.35 -21.74 5.33
CA ALA A 198 -2.24 -22.89 5.13
C ALA A 198 -3.72 -22.45 5.09
N GLU A 199 -4.54 -23.22 4.37
CA GLU A 199 -5.98 -23.01 4.38
C GLU A 199 -6.52 -23.07 5.82
N GLY A 200 -7.43 -22.16 6.16
CA GLY A 200 -7.97 -22.06 7.52
C GLY A 200 -7.09 -21.33 8.53
N ALA A 201 -5.85 -20.95 8.21
CA ALA A 201 -4.94 -20.29 9.16
C ALA A 201 -5.54 -19.02 9.81
N VAL A 202 -6.30 -18.22 9.06
CA VAL A 202 -6.98 -17.03 9.60
C VAL A 202 -8.10 -17.43 10.58
N ALA A 203 -8.81 -18.53 10.34
CA ALA A 203 -9.83 -19.06 11.23
C ALA A 203 -9.20 -19.60 12.52
N GLU A 204 -8.09 -20.32 12.42
CA GLU A 204 -7.30 -20.79 13.56
C GLU A 204 -6.78 -19.62 14.41
N LEU A 205 -6.24 -18.58 13.78
CA LEU A 205 -5.81 -17.36 14.47
C LEU A 205 -6.97 -16.65 15.19
N ARG A 206 -8.17 -16.66 14.61
CA ARG A 206 -9.37 -16.12 15.27
C ARG A 206 -9.76 -16.95 16.48
N ALA A 207 -9.77 -18.28 16.36
CA ALA A 207 -10.08 -19.18 17.47
C ALA A 207 -9.05 -19.05 18.60
N TRP A 208 -7.76 -18.96 18.26
CA TRP A 208 -6.69 -18.71 19.22
C TRP A 208 -6.89 -17.37 19.93
N ARG A 209 -7.16 -16.29 19.17
CA ARG A 209 -7.43 -14.96 19.72
C ARG A 209 -8.58 -15.03 20.73
N ASP A 210 -9.68 -15.65 20.35
CA ASP A 210 -10.89 -15.69 21.19
C ASP A 210 -10.65 -16.44 22.50
N ARG A 211 -9.79 -17.47 22.47
CA ARG A 211 -9.41 -18.25 23.65
C ARG A 211 -8.37 -17.57 24.54
N TYR A 212 -7.31 -16.99 23.97
CA TYR A 212 -6.12 -16.57 24.73
C TYR A 212 -5.93 -15.06 24.81
N ALA A 213 -6.41 -14.29 23.83
CA ALA A 213 -6.24 -12.84 23.76
C ALA A 213 -7.55 -12.13 23.38
N PRO A 214 -8.66 -12.35 24.11
CA PRO A 214 -9.95 -11.77 23.78
C PRO A 214 -9.85 -10.23 23.72
N GLY A 215 -10.54 -9.65 22.74
CA GLY A 215 -10.50 -8.20 22.48
C GLY A 215 -9.32 -7.71 21.64
N THR A 216 -8.34 -8.56 21.32
CA THR A 216 -7.19 -8.19 20.47
C THR A 216 -7.52 -8.34 18.99
N SER A 217 -6.97 -7.53 18.10
CA SER A 217 -7.16 -7.72 16.64
C SER A 217 -6.31 -8.86 16.07
N VAL A 218 -6.86 -9.65 15.14
CA VAL A 218 -6.11 -10.70 14.40
C VAL A 218 -4.87 -10.13 13.72
N ALA A 219 -4.97 -8.92 13.15
CA ALA A 219 -3.82 -8.22 12.58
C ALA A 219 -2.67 -8.05 13.59
N SER A 220 -2.97 -7.75 14.86
CA SER A 220 -1.94 -7.63 15.90
C SER A 220 -1.29 -8.96 16.23
N LEU A 221 -2.04 -10.08 16.18
CA LEU A 221 -1.47 -11.42 16.33
C LEU A 221 -0.49 -11.72 15.21
N VAL A 222 -0.87 -11.44 13.97
CA VAL A 222 -0.01 -11.59 12.80
C VAL A 222 1.25 -10.73 12.94
N PHE A 223 1.11 -9.45 13.30
CA PHE A 223 2.24 -8.54 13.47
C PHE A 223 3.21 -8.98 14.57
N ALA A 224 2.70 -9.40 15.73
CA ALA A 224 3.52 -9.94 16.81
C ALA A 224 4.22 -11.24 16.40
N GLY A 225 3.52 -12.13 15.68
CA GLY A 225 4.10 -13.35 15.13
C GLY A 225 5.26 -13.06 14.17
N LEU A 226 5.13 -12.05 13.32
CA LEU A 226 6.19 -11.62 12.40
C LEU A 226 7.40 -11.06 13.15
N VAL A 227 7.20 -10.19 14.14
CA VAL A 227 8.30 -9.68 14.98
C VAL A 227 9.02 -10.82 15.69
N ASN A 228 8.29 -11.81 16.19
CA ASN A 228 8.86 -13.01 16.80
C ASN A 228 9.68 -13.84 15.78
N ALA A 229 9.19 -14.04 14.56
CA ALA A 229 9.90 -14.76 13.51
C ALA A 229 11.22 -14.09 13.13
N PHE A 230 11.25 -12.75 13.05
CA PHE A 230 12.48 -11.99 12.84
C PHE A 230 13.51 -12.21 13.96
N GLY A 231 13.06 -12.22 15.23
CA GLY A 231 13.93 -12.53 16.37
C GLY A 231 14.48 -13.95 16.37
N GLN A 232 13.68 -14.94 15.95
CA GLN A 232 14.10 -16.35 15.86
C GLN A 232 15.25 -16.58 14.88
N VAL A 233 15.37 -15.74 13.84
CA VAL A 233 16.47 -15.80 12.86
C VAL A 233 17.59 -14.79 13.16
N GLY A 234 17.59 -14.15 14.33
CA GLY A 234 18.61 -13.20 14.76
C GLY A 234 18.53 -11.82 14.10
N LEU A 235 17.43 -11.48 13.44
CA LEU A 235 17.20 -10.19 12.78
C LEU A 235 16.29 -9.29 13.62
N GLU A 236 16.80 -8.83 14.75
CA GLU A 236 16.06 -7.97 15.68
C GLU A 236 15.57 -6.68 15.01
N PRO A 237 14.23 -6.44 14.95
CA PRO A 237 13.69 -5.22 14.36
C PRO A 237 14.15 -3.93 15.05
N ASP A 238 13.93 -2.80 14.38
CA ASP A 238 14.20 -1.46 14.95
C ASP A 238 13.46 -1.31 16.30
N PRO A 239 14.19 -1.13 17.42
CA PRO A 239 13.59 -1.05 18.75
C PRO A 239 12.76 0.23 18.94
N ALA A 240 12.92 1.23 18.07
CA ALA A 240 12.14 2.45 18.19
C ALA A 240 10.64 2.22 17.91
N GLY A 241 10.26 1.15 17.19
CA GLY A 241 8.86 0.77 16.97
C GLY A 241 8.51 0.26 15.58
N LEU A 242 7.19 0.22 15.30
CA LEU A 242 6.59 -0.34 14.08
C LEU A 242 5.85 0.74 13.29
N VAL A 243 5.78 0.60 11.96
CA VAL A 243 4.91 1.43 11.12
C VAL A 243 3.70 0.63 10.69
N LEU A 244 2.50 1.07 11.05
CA LEU A 244 1.24 0.45 10.63
C LEU A 244 0.48 1.39 9.71
N LEU A 245 -0.10 0.88 8.62
CA LEU A 245 -0.97 1.69 7.77
C LEU A 245 -2.37 1.83 8.41
N VAL A 246 -2.84 3.07 8.52
CA VAL A 246 -4.16 3.40 9.06
C VAL A 246 -5.01 4.04 7.96
N ASP A 247 -6.21 3.50 7.74
CA ASP A 247 -7.21 4.11 6.88
C ASP A 247 -7.86 5.31 7.59
N GLY A 248 -7.67 6.51 7.04
CA GLY A 248 -8.24 7.74 7.57
C GLY A 248 -9.77 7.81 7.42
N ARG A 249 -10.38 7.00 6.54
CA ARG A 249 -11.83 7.01 6.26
C ARG A 249 -12.67 6.75 7.51
N ARG A 250 -12.09 6.08 8.51
CA ARG A 250 -12.72 5.85 9.82
C ARG A 250 -13.08 7.13 10.60
N TYR A 251 -12.46 8.26 10.28
CA TYR A 251 -12.77 9.55 10.92
C TYR A 251 -13.88 10.32 10.20
N LEU A 252 -14.37 9.82 9.07
CA LEU A 252 -15.31 10.51 8.19
C LEU A 252 -16.77 10.14 8.52
N ARG A 253 -17.71 10.94 8.01
CA ARG A 253 -19.13 10.54 7.96
C ARG A 253 -19.35 9.61 6.77
N LYS A 254 -20.38 8.76 6.85
CA LYS A 254 -20.75 7.85 5.76
C LYS A 254 -20.98 8.55 4.41
N ASN A 255 -21.43 9.81 4.43
CA ASN A 255 -21.71 10.59 3.23
C ASN A 255 -20.54 11.46 2.75
N TRP A 256 -19.36 11.37 3.38
CA TRP A 256 -18.18 12.12 2.95
C TRP A 256 -17.34 11.25 2.01
N GLN A 257 -16.94 11.83 0.88
CA GLN A 257 -16.13 11.11 -0.11
C GLN A 257 -14.65 11.37 0.15
N ALA A 258 -13.91 10.29 0.31
CA ALA A 258 -12.47 10.32 0.49
C ALA A 258 -11.78 9.87 -0.79
N GLY A 259 -10.74 10.61 -1.18
CA GLY A 259 -9.88 10.22 -2.27
C GLY A 259 -9.16 8.89 -1.98
N PRO A 260 -8.49 8.34 -2.99
CA PRO A 260 -7.93 7.00 -2.94
C PRO A 260 -6.75 6.89 -1.95
N ASN A 261 -6.05 7.99 -1.65
CA ASN A 261 -4.92 8.07 -0.69
C ASN A 261 -5.26 8.68 0.69
N PHE A 262 -6.50 8.59 1.17
CA PHE A 262 -6.81 9.03 2.54
C PHE A 262 -6.34 8.02 3.61
N VAL A 263 -5.06 7.68 3.58
CA VAL A 263 -4.38 6.68 4.42
C VAL A 263 -3.05 7.22 4.92
N VAL A 264 -2.55 6.74 6.06
CA VAL A 264 -1.26 7.19 6.61
C VAL A 264 -0.49 6.05 7.25
N GLY A 265 0.82 6.01 7.02
CA GLY A 265 1.73 5.19 7.82
C GLY A 265 1.91 5.81 9.19
N GLN A 266 1.42 5.11 10.21
CA GLN A 266 1.52 5.52 11.60
C GLN A 266 2.66 4.78 12.27
N TYR A 267 3.72 5.53 12.60
CA TYR A 267 4.76 5.03 13.47
C TYR A 267 4.23 4.88 14.91
N LEU A 268 4.47 3.72 15.53
CA LEU A 268 4.03 3.35 16.87
C LEU A 268 5.23 2.88 17.70
N ALA A 269 5.49 3.56 18.81
CA ALA A 269 6.39 3.07 19.85
C ALA A 269 5.63 2.05 20.71
N VAL A 270 5.70 0.78 20.33
CA VAL A 270 5.03 -0.33 21.02
C VAL A 270 5.93 -0.81 22.16
N PRO A 271 5.44 -0.90 23.41
CA PRO A 271 6.27 -1.32 24.56
C PRO A 271 6.92 -2.70 24.34
N ASP A 272 6.11 -3.71 24.00
CA ASP A 272 6.60 -4.99 23.48
C ASP A 272 5.96 -5.30 22.11
N PRO A 273 6.72 -5.19 21.00
CA PRO A 273 6.21 -5.54 19.67
C PRO A 273 6.03 -7.05 19.46
N ARG A 274 6.42 -7.90 20.42
CA ARG A 274 6.16 -9.35 20.42
C ARG A 274 4.86 -9.73 21.13
N ASP A 275 4.26 -8.83 21.92
CA ASP A 275 2.93 -9.05 22.50
C ASP A 275 1.84 -8.43 21.61
N PRO A 276 0.92 -9.24 21.05
CA PRO A 276 -0.16 -8.70 20.22
C PRO A 276 -1.08 -7.75 20.98
N ARG A 277 -1.20 -7.85 22.30
CA ARG A 277 -2.01 -6.93 23.12
C ARG A 277 -1.39 -5.54 23.16
N ASP A 278 -0.07 -5.45 23.21
CA ASP A 278 0.65 -4.17 23.22
C ASP A 278 0.52 -3.46 21.88
N ILE A 279 0.68 -4.18 20.77
CA ILE A 279 0.42 -3.65 19.44
C ILE A 279 -1.03 -3.12 19.35
N HIS A 280 -2.01 -3.94 19.76
CA HIS A 280 -3.41 -3.58 19.70
C HIS A 280 -3.74 -2.33 20.54
N ARG A 281 -3.33 -2.32 21.82
CA ARG A 281 -3.55 -1.18 22.73
C ARG A 281 -2.89 0.10 22.19
N THR A 282 -1.66 0.00 21.69
CA THR A 282 -0.90 1.15 21.18
C THR A 282 -1.55 1.72 19.92
N LEU A 283 -1.94 0.85 18.96
CA LEU A 283 -2.66 1.27 17.76
C LEU A 283 -4.02 1.89 18.12
N HIS A 284 -4.78 1.27 19.03
CA HIS A 284 -6.07 1.79 19.48
C HIS A 284 -5.95 3.14 20.17
N ALA A 285 -4.94 3.31 21.04
CA ALA A 285 -4.66 4.58 21.69
C ALA A 285 -4.28 5.69 20.69
N ALA A 286 -3.42 5.40 19.71
CA ALA A 286 -3.07 6.33 18.64
C ALA A 286 -4.30 6.74 17.82
N MET A 287 -5.16 5.76 17.52
CA MET A 287 -6.40 6.00 16.82
C MET A 287 -7.38 6.88 17.61
N ALA A 288 -7.53 6.62 18.91
CA ALA A 288 -8.44 7.35 19.80
C ALA A 288 -7.95 8.75 20.21
N SER A 289 -6.65 9.04 20.03
CA SER A 289 -6.08 10.38 20.21
C SER A 289 -6.11 11.23 18.93
N GLY A 290 -6.49 10.64 17.79
CA GLY A 290 -6.48 11.35 16.50
C GLY A 290 -5.08 11.51 15.92
N ARG A 291 -4.07 10.77 16.41
CA ARG A 291 -2.69 10.81 15.92
C ARG A 291 -2.58 10.58 14.40
N PRO A 292 -3.33 9.65 13.76
CA PRO A 292 -3.35 9.53 12.31
C PRO A 292 -3.80 10.81 11.57
N LEU A 293 -4.76 11.56 12.11
CA LEU A 293 -5.19 12.83 11.51
C LEU A 293 -4.10 13.90 11.62
N ALA A 294 -3.41 13.96 12.76
CA ALA A 294 -2.26 14.86 12.93
C ALA A 294 -1.11 14.49 11.98
N ALA A 295 -0.84 13.19 11.80
CA ALA A 295 0.17 12.70 10.86
C ALA A 295 -0.19 13.02 9.40
N LEU A 296 -1.47 12.88 9.01
CA LEU A 296 -1.95 13.32 7.70
C LEU A 296 -1.76 14.84 7.50
N ALA A 297 -2.12 15.65 8.50
CA ALA A 297 -1.95 17.11 8.44
C ALA A 297 -0.46 17.48 8.26
N GLN A 298 0.41 16.89 9.06
CA GLN A 298 1.85 17.10 8.98
C GLN A 298 2.41 16.71 7.61
N ARG A 299 1.94 15.59 7.03
CA ARG A 299 2.37 15.16 5.69
C ARG A 299 1.92 16.14 4.60
N LEU A 300 0.69 16.65 4.67
CA LEU A 300 0.22 17.67 3.73
C LEU A 300 1.02 18.97 3.82
N LEU A 301 1.41 19.38 5.03
CA LEU A 301 2.23 20.58 5.26
C LEU A 301 3.66 20.42 4.73
N ARG A 302 4.24 19.23 4.87
CA ARG A 302 5.60 18.94 4.36
C ARG A 302 5.66 18.80 2.84
N GLY A 303 4.55 18.46 2.19
CA GLY A 303 4.52 18.22 0.74
C GLY A 303 5.20 16.90 0.33
N PRO A 304 5.37 16.66 -0.98
CA PRO A 304 6.13 15.53 -1.48
C PRO A 304 7.59 15.66 -1.04
N GLY A 305 8.13 14.62 -0.41
CA GLY A 305 9.56 14.51 -0.11
C GLY A 305 10.27 13.70 -1.18
N ALA A 306 11.53 14.03 -1.48
CA ALA A 306 12.37 13.14 -2.26
C ALA A 306 12.58 11.84 -1.46
N ASN A 307 12.29 10.69 -2.07
CA ASN A 307 12.87 9.43 -1.61
C ASN A 307 14.37 9.54 -1.91
N ALA A 308 15.16 9.99 -0.94
CA ALA A 308 16.60 9.93 -1.07
C ALA A 308 16.95 8.46 -1.25
N ALA A 309 17.40 8.08 -2.45
CA ALA A 309 18.15 6.85 -2.61
C ALA A 309 19.40 7.07 -1.76
N THR A 310 19.44 6.47 -0.58
CA THR A 310 20.65 6.45 0.22
C THR A 310 21.71 5.80 -0.65
N ASP A 311 22.76 6.56 -0.99
CA ASP A 311 24.01 5.99 -1.50
C ASP A 311 24.63 5.22 -0.33
N ALA A 312 24.02 4.08 -0.01
CA ALA A 312 24.17 3.38 1.26
C ALA A 312 25.44 2.50 1.25
N ARG A 313 26.57 3.11 0.89
CA ARG A 313 27.89 2.52 1.17
C ARG A 313 28.05 2.23 2.65
N ASN A 314 27.33 2.96 3.49
CA ASN A 314 27.29 2.84 4.95
C ASN A 314 25.97 2.19 5.37
N ILE A 315 26.06 0.99 5.93
CA ILE A 315 24.89 0.26 6.45
C ILE A 315 24.91 0.22 7.98
N PRO A 316 23.74 0.24 8.65
CA PRO A 316 23.65 0.04 10.09
C PRO A 316 24.24 -1.29 10.55
N ASP A 317 25.00 -1.26 11.65
CA ASP A 317 25.60 -2.40 12.35
C ASP A 317 25.27 -2.37 13.86
N PRO A 318 24.50 -3.33 14.39
CA PRO A 318 23.86 -4.43 13.67
C PRO A 318 22.75 -3.93 12.74
N THR A 319 22.47 -4.69 11.68
CA THR A 319 21.34 -4.41 10.80
C THR A 319 20.03 -4.65 11.54
N ARG A 320 19.20 -3.61 11.65
CA ARG A 320 17.90 -3.66 12.31
C ARG A 320 16.81 -3.28 11.30
N PRO A 321 16.03 -4.24 10.79
CA PRO A 321 15.01 -3.94 9.79
C PRO A 321 13.91 -3.06 10.39
N ARG A 322 13.47 -2.07 9.62
CA ARG A 322 12.26 -1.30 9.92
C ARG A 322 11.07 -2.05 9.35
N LEU A 323 10.05 -2.27 10.18
CA LEU A 323 8.87 -3.03 9.78
C LEU A 323 7.71 -2.08 9.48
N ILE A 324 7.35 -1.95 8.19
CA ILE A 324 6.04 -1.45 7.77
C ILE A 324 5.11 -2.64 7.59
N LEU A 325 4.15 -2.78 8.49
CA LEU A 325 3.23 -3.90 8.51
C LEU A 325 1.84 -3.49 8.01
N THR A 326 1.31 -4.28 7.09
CA THR A 326 -0.05 -4.09 6.57
C THR A 326 -0.84 -5.38 6.68
N PHE A 327 -2.14 -5.23 6.97
CA PHE A 327 -3.09 -6.33 7.00
C PHE A 327 -4.35 -5.91 6.25
N GLY A 328 -4.76 -6.69 5.27
CA GLY A 328 -5.92 -6.37 4.43
C GLY A 328 -6.58 -7.60 3.84
N ARG A 329 -7.85 -7.43 3.46
CA ARG A 329 -8.63 -8.46 2.79
C ARG A 329 -8.47 -8.34 1.28
N LEU A 330 -8.51 -9.49 0.60
CA LEU A 330 -8.42 -9.59 -0.85
C LEU A 330 -9.71 -10.08 -1.52
N ASP A 331 -10.85 -9.97 -0.85
CA ASP A 331 -12.15 -10.47 -1.36
C ASP A 331 -12.52 -9.89 -2.72
N MET A 332 -12.03 -8.70 -3.07
CA MET A 332 -12.30 -8.10 -4.38
C MET A 332 -11.78 -8.93 -5.55
N PHE A 333 -10.86 -9.87 -5.31
CA PHE A 333 -10.36 -10.80 -6.33
C PHE A 333 -11.03 -12.18 -6.27
N ALA A 334 -11.95 -12.43 -5.32
CA ALA A 334 -12.49 -13.77 -5.05
C ALA A 334 -13.14 -14.42 -6.28
N ASP A 335 -13.93 -13.64 -7.03
CA ASP A 335 -14.71 -14.14 -8.18
C ASP A 335 -13.96 -14.11 -9.52
N LEU A 336 -12.64 -13.85 -9.50
CA LEU A 336 -11.83 -13.93 -10.70
C LEU A 336 -11.55 -15.39 -11.08
N PRO A 337 -11.31 -15.70 -12.36
CA PRO A 337 -11.12 -17.07 -12.82
C PRO A 337 -9.72 -17.57 -12.46
N TRP A 338 -9.46 -17.85 -11.19
CA TRP A 338 -8.18 -18.34 -10.71
C TRP A 338 -7.80 -19.67 -11.36
N MET A 339 -6.51 -19.86 -11.60
CA MET A 339 -5.91 -21.14 -11.93
C MET A 339 -4.86 -21.49 -10.89
N GLY A 340 -4.71 -22.77 -10.57
CA GLY A 340 -3.65 -23.25 -9.69
C GLY A 340 -3.64 -22.53 -8.33
N GLU A 341 -2.44 -22.25 -7.84
CA GLU A 341 -2.26 -21.64 -6.53
C GLU A 341 -2.32 -20.11 -6.58
N ILE A 342 -3.26 -19.53 -5.83
CA ILE A 342 -3.45 -18.08 -5.71
C ILE A 342 -2.20 -17.41 -5.14
N ARG A 343 -1.70 -16.40 -5.87
CA ARG A 343 -0.58 -15.55 -5.46
C ARG A 343 -0.97 -14.07 -5.58
N HIS A 344 -0.60 -13.31 -4.56
CA HIS A 344 -0.71 -11.86 -4.52
C HIS A 344 0.56 -11.31 -3.87
N THR A 345 1.24 -10.43 -4.60
CA THR A 345 2.49 -9.80 -4.16
C THR A 345 2.37 -8.30 -4.40
N SER A 346 2.84 -7.49 -3.45
CA SER A 346 2.84 -6.04 -3.57
C SER A 346 4.15 -5.48 -3.04
N VAL A 347 4.83 -4.70 -3.87
CA VAL A 347 6.17 -4.19 -3.61
C VAL A 347 6.20 -2.71 -3.92
N SER A 348 6.51 -1.90 -2.93
CA SER A 348 6.78 -0.48 -3.13
C SER A 348 8.26 -0.28 -3.42
N LYS A 349 8.60 0.65 -4.31
CA LYS A 349 10.00 1.09 -4.47
C LYS A 349 10.39 1.93 -3.25
N VAL A 350 10.81 1.27 -2.18
CA VAL A 350 11.35 1.94 -0.97
C VAL A 350 12.88 1.92 -1.06
N GLY A 351 13.52 2.98 -0.58
CA GLY A 351 14.99 3.12 -0.55
C GLY A 351 15.68 2.29 0.53
N GLU A 352 14.92 1.63 1.40
CA GLU A 352 15.38 0.76 2.49
C GLU A 352 14.46 -0.49 2.54
N PRO A 353 14.93 -1.63 3.07
CA PRO A 353 14.16 -2.88 3.16
C PRO A 353 13.03 -2.75 4.18
N ASP A 354 11.92 -2.14 3.78
CA ASP A 354 11.01 -1.50 4.75
C ASP A 354 9.59 -2.05 4.80
N ALA A 355 9.18 -3.02 3.97
CA ALA A 355 7.76 -3.39 3.91
C ALA A 355 7.49 -4.89 3.94
N LEU A 356 6.63 -5.33 4.87
CA LEU A 356 6.02 -6.64 4.89
C LEU A 356 4.49 -6.49 4.82
N SER A 357 3.90 -7.01 3.75
CA SER A 357 2.46 -6.97 3.54
C SER A 357 1.87 -8.36 3.75
N VAL A 358 0.91 -8.46 4.67
CA VAL A 358 0.14 -9.69 4.87
C VAL A 358 -1.29 -9.45 4.39
N ALA A 359 -1.79 -10.38 3.59
CA ALA A 359 -3.17 -10.41 3.15
C ALA A 359 -3.84 -11.69 3.63
N GLY A 360 -5.11 -11.60 4.01
CA GLY A 360 -5.88 -12.76 4.49
C GLY A 360 -7.37 -12.62 4.33
#